data_AF-A0A9P7MPY4-F1
#
_entry.id   AF-A0A9P7MPY4-F1
#
_cell.length_a   1.000
_cell.length_b   1.000
_cell.length_c   1.000
_cell.angle_alpha   90.00
_cell.angle_beta   90.00
_cell.angle_gamma   90.00
#
_symmetry.space_group_name_H-M   'P 1'
#
loop_
_entity.id
_entity.type
_entity.pdbx_description
1 polymer ?
#
loop_
_entity_poly.entity_id
_entity_poly.type
_entity_poly.pdbx_seq_one_letter_code
_entity_poly.pdbx_strand_id
1 'polypeptide(L)'
;MPLPEVPSPNATKPESEQPISQPQTETPAVSPRAVPCKGCVRAAIAGKGDLGRCYDIDGGRSRRCLSCKVGNHRCDDLHPVMIPLARRMLLALDIDTKMYNRCRQALRLQLELIAEEDSVYAPENVCEESSAGAATDRAAAEKKDKVAAIMTRLEDVVRLMV
;
A
#
# COMPACT_ATOMS: atom_id res chain seq x y z
N MET A 1 -33.13 1.98 85.66
CA MET A 1 -33.54 3.38 85.35
C MET A 1 -32.28 4.24 85.36
N PRO A 2 -32.10 5.28 84.53
CA PRO A 2 -32.66 5.58 83.20
C PRO A 2 -31.55 5.83 82.13
N LEU A 3 -31.92 5.79 80.85
CA LEU A 3 -31.22 6.53 79.78
C LEU A 3 -31.57 8.02 79.89
N PRO A 4 -30.67 8.92 79.51
CA PRO A 4 -31.12 10.19 78.92
C PRO A 4 -30.52 10.45 77.53
N GLU A 5 -31.29 11.23 76.79
CA GLU A 5 -31.33 11.40 75.35
C GLU A 5 -30.21 12.24 74.73
N VAL A 6 -30.11 12.08 73.41
CA VAL A 6 -29.32 12.83 72.44
C VAL A 6 -29.75 14.31 72.38
N PRO A 7 -28.87 15.21 71.91
CA PRO A 7 -29.20 15.88 70.66
C PRO A 7 -28.00 16.00 69.69
N SER A 8 -28.25 15.70 68.41
CA SER A 8 -27.52 16.22 67.24
C SER A 8 -28.11 17.61 66.90
N PRO A 9 -27.42 18.56 66.21
CA PRO A 9 -26.97 18.35 64.82
C PRO A 9 -25.72 19.17 64.38
N ASN A 10 -25.40 19.02 63.09
CA ASN A 10 -24.42 19.74 62.25
C ASN A 10 -22.97 19.29 62.40
N ALA A 11 -22.14 19.20 61.37
CA ALA A 11 -22.24 19.15 59.90
C ALA A 11 -20.76 19.22 59.48
N THR A 12 -20.30 18.39 58.52
CA THR A 12 -19.39 18.74 57.41
C THR A 12 -18.72 17.48 56.84
N LYS A 13 -19.30 17.03 55.72
CA LYS A 13 -18.75 16.55 54.44
C LYS A 13 -17.52 15.60 54.40
N PRO A 14 -17.58 14.54 53.56
CA PRO A 14 -16.42 13.71 53.22
C PRO A 14 -15.46 14.49 52.30
N GLU A 15 -14.18 14.52 52.65
CA GLU A 15 -13.14 15.02 51.76
C GLU A 15 -12.96 14.01 50.62
N SER A 16 -13.40 14.45 49.46
CA SER A 16 -13.29 13.79 48.18
C SER A 16 -11.83 13.90 47.72
N GLU A 17 -11.06 12.82 47.86
CA GLU A 17 -9.78 12.70 47.13
C GLU A 17 -10.11 12.68 45.63
N GLN A 18 -9.87 13.83 44.99
CA GLN A 18 -10.06 14.00 43.56
C GLN A 18 -9.13 13.05 42.80
N PRO A 19 -9.61 12.32 41.79
CA PRO A 19 -8.73 11.62 40.88
C PRO A 19 -7.92 12.68 40.12
N ILE A 20 -6.60 12.59 40.24
CA ILE A 20 -5.63 13.35 39.45
C ILE A 20 -6.03 13.19 37.98
N SER A 21 -6.54 14.28 37.39
CA SER A 21 -6.89 14.35 35.99
C SER A 21 -5.59 14.25 35.19
N GLN A 22 -5.24 13.02 34.80
CA GLN A 22 -4.22 12.81 33.78
C GLN A 22 -4.66 13.57 32.53
N PRO A 23 -3.77 14.34 31.87
CA PRO A 23 -4.09 14.87 30.56
C PRO A 23 -4.43 13.67 29.67
N GLN A 24 -5.69 13.60 29.25
CA GLN A 24 -6.13 12.60 28.29
C GLN A 24 -5.31 12.87 27.03
N THR A 25 -4.25 12.08 26.83
CA THR A 25 -3.57 12.02 25.55
C THR A 25 -4.63 11.59 24.56
N GLU A 26 -5.21 12.56 23.84
CA GLU A 26 -6.19 12.31 22.79
C GLU A 26 -5.53 11.35 21.82
N THR A 27 -5.92 10.07 21.89
CA THR A 27 -5.51 9.10 20.88
C THR A 27 -6.02 9.65 19.56
N PRO A 28 -5.14 9.92 18.58
CA PRO A 28 -5.57 10.48 17.31
C PRO A 28 -6.64 9.57 16.72
N ALA A 29 -7.70 10.17 16.17
CA ALA A 29 -8.77 9.42 15.53
C ALA A 29 -8.17 8.53 14.42
N VAL A 30 -8.65 7.29 14.36
CA VAL A 30 -8.11 6.25 13.49
C VAL A 30 -9.25 5.76 12.60
N SER A 31 -9.11 5.90 11.30
CA SER A 31 -10.11 5.43 10.33
C SER A 31 -9.59 4.24 9.52
N PRO A 32 -10.36 3.14 9.38
CA PRO A 32 -9.92 1.97 8.63
C PRO A 32 -9.89 2.26 7.13
N ARG A 33 -8.79 1.91 6.47
CA ARG A 33 -8.66 2.00 5.02
C ARG A 33 -9.39 0.83 4.35
N ALA A 34 -10.14 1.13 3.30
CA ALA A 34 -10.76 0.10 2.45
C ALA A 34 -9.72 -0.74 1.70
N VAL A 35 -8.54 -0.18 1.40
CA VAL A 35 -7.42 -0.88 0.75
C VAL A 35 -6.19 -0.75 1.64
N PRO A 36 -5.55 -1.86 2.02
CA PRO A 36 -4.36 -1.80 2.83
C PRO A 36 -3.14 -1.40 2.01
N CYS A 37 -2.19 -0.70 2.62
CA CYS A 37 -0.92 -0.39 1.98
C CYS A 37 -0.09 -1.67 1.73
N LYS A 38 0.90 -1.59 0.83
CA LYS A 38 1.82 -2.70 0.49
C LYS A 38 2.52 -3.26 1.72
N GLY A 39 2.86 -2.41 2.69
CA GLY A 39 3.46 -2.82 3.95
C GLY A 39 2.56 -3.73 4.79
N CYS A 40 1.31 -3.33 5.01
CA CYS A 40 0.33 -4.14 5.75
C CYS A 40 0.03 -5.45 5.04
N VAL A 41 -0.03 -5.46 3.70
CA VAL A 41 -0.18 -6.70 2.91
C VAL A 41 1.01 -7.63 3.13
N ARG A 42 2.25 -7.13 3.09
CA ARG A 42 3.45 -7.94 3.38
C ARG A 42 3.45 -8.49 4.80
N ALA A 43 3.06 -7.70 5.79
CA ALA A 43 2.91 -8.15 7.17
C ALA A 43 1.86 -9.27 7.28
N ALA A 44 0.71 -9.11 6.64
CA ALA A 44 -0.34 -10.13 6.58
C ALA A 44 0.15 -11.43 5.93
N ILE A 45 0.86 -11.35 4.81
CA ILE A 45 1.48 -12.50 4.14
C ILE A 45 2.45 -13.22 5.08
N ALA A 46 3.22 -12.49 5.88
CA ALA A 46 4.10 -13.06 6.89
C ALA A 46 3.37 -13.59 8.15
N GLY A 47 2.05 -13.41 8.26
CA GLY A 47 1.28 -13.77 9.46
C GLY A 47 1.62 -12.87 10.66
N LYS A 48 2.02 -11.62 10.41
CA LYS A 48 2.43 -10.65 11.44
C LYS A 48 1.55 -9.40 11.41
N GLY A 49 1.62 -8.62 12.48
CA GLY A 49 0.88 -7.37 12.63
C GLY A 49 -0.64 -7.59 12.64
N ASP A 50 -1.38 -6.58 12.21
CA ASP A 50 -2.85 -6.57 12.27
C ASP A 50 -3.51 -7.33 11.10
N LEU A 51 -2.83 -8.36 10.58
CA LEU A 51 -3.35 -9.29 9.55
C LEU A 51 -3.85 -8.59 8.27
N GLY A 52 -3.30 -7.42 7.97
CA GLY A 52 -3.61 -6.62 6.79
C GLY A 52 -4.49 -5.41 7.10
N ARG A 53 -5.08 -5.29 8.29
CA ARG A 53 -5.80 -4.08 8.69
C ARG A 53 -4.85 -2.89 8.62
N CYS A 54 -5.36 -1.79 8.08
CA CYS A 54 -4.58 -0.60 7.76
C CYS A 54 -5.43 0.60 8.11
N TYR A 55 -4.83 1.58 8.78
CA TYR A 55 -5.60 2.69 9.32
C TYR A 55 -4.92 4.04 9.08
N ASP A 56 -5.72 5.01 8.65
CA ASP A 56 -5.32 6.41 8.61
C ASP A 56 -5.17 6.96 10.02
N ILE A 57 -4.25 7.91 10.16
CA ILE A 57 -4.02 8.66 11.39
C ILE A 57 -4.46 10.09 11.11
N ASP A 58 -5.62 10.47 11.60
CA ASP A 58 -6.14 11.82 11.41
C ASP A 58 -5.28 12.83 12.19
N GLY A 59 -4.94 13.95 11.56
CA GLY A 59 -4.12 15.01 12.17
C GLY A 59 -2.64 14.65 12.42
N GLY A 60 -2.17 13.48 11.97
CA GLY A 60 -0.77 13.06 12.12
C GLY A 60 0.17 13.71 11.11
N ARG A 61 1.41 14.04 11.54
CA ARG A 61 2.50 14.46 10.62
C ARG A 61 3.08 13.29 9.79
N SER A 62 2.76 12.06 10.16
CA SER A 62 3.30 10.85 9.54
C SER A 62 2.49 10.48 8.31
N ARG A 63 3.17 10.25 7.17
CA ARG A 63 2.56 9.64 5.98
C ARG A 63 2.31 8.13 6.13
N ARG A 64 2.86 7.49 7.18
CA ARG A 64 2.64 6.07 7.46
C ARG A 64 1.32 5.85 8.18
N CYS A 65 0.60 4.80 7.77
CA CYS A 65 -0.57 4.29 8.48
C CYS A 65 -0.21 3.82 9.90
N LEU A 66 -1.21 3.66 10.78
CA LEU A 66 -0.99 3.26 12.18
C LEU A 66 -0.23 1.93 12.29
N SER A 67 -0.67 0.90 11.56
CA SER A 67 -0.04 -0.42 11.60
C SER A 67 1.40 -0.39 11.09
N CYS A 68 1.71 0.41 10.05
CA CYS A 68 3.09 0.64 9.59
C CYS A 68 3.96 1.36 10.62
N LYS A 69 3.37 2.31 11.36
CA LYS A 69 4.07 3.07 12.39
C LYS A 69 4.44 2.15 13.56
N VAL A 70 3.52 1.29 13.99
CA VAL A 70 3.74 0.31 15.07
C VAL A 70 4.64 -0.83 14.62
N GLY A 71 4.37 -1.43 13.47
CA GLY A 71 5.11 -2.57 12.91
C GLY A 71 6.44 -2.22 12.23
N ASN A 72 6.82 -0.94 12.22
CA ASN A 72 8.04 -0.40 11.63
C ASN A 72 8.34 -0.89 10.20
N HIS A 73 7.33 -0.95 9.34
CA HIS A 73 7.50 -1.24 7.92
C HIS A 73 7.18 -0.02 7.06
N ARG A 74 7.65 -0.03 5.81
CA ARG A 74 7.32 1.02 4.82
C ARG A 74 5.82 1.02 4.54
N CYS A 75 5.29 2.20 4.23
CA CYS A 75 3.88 2.45 3.96
C CYS A 75 3.73 2.92 2.52
N ASP A 76 3.98 2.02 1.58
CA ASP A 76 3.88 2.30 0.15
C ASP A 76 2.49 1.91 -0.36
N ASP A 77 2.02 2.59 -1.40
CA ASP A 77 0.75 2.24 -2.04
C ASP A 77 0.78 0.82 -2.62
N LEU A 78 -0.38 0.18 -2.59
CA LEU A 78 -0.54 -1.17 -3.13
C LEU A 78 -0.71 -1.09 -4.65
N HIS A 79 -0.03 -1.98 -5.38
CA HIS A 79 -0.15 -2.03 -6.84
C HIS A 79 -1.63 -2.24 -7.26
N PRO A 80 -2.15 -1.48 -8.26
CA PRO A 80 -3.57 -1.51 -8.62
C PRO A 80 -4.14 -2.90 -8.90
N VAL A 81 -3.39 -3.77 -9.57
CA VAL A 81 -3.80 -5.15 -9.89
C VAL A 81 -4.11 -6.00 -8.65
N MET A 82 -3.50 -5.66 -7.52
CA MET A 82 -3.66 -6.39 -6.26
C MET A 82 -4.84 -5.88 -5.42
N ILE A 83 -5.38 -4.69 -5.72
CA ILE A 83 -6.42 -4.05 -4.91
C ILE A 83 -7.67 -4.93 -4.72
N PRO A 84 -8.23 -5.57 -5.77
CA PRO A 84 -9.42 -6.41 -5.60
C PRO A 84 -9.17 -7.59 -4.66
N LEU A 85 -7.99 -8.22 -4.75
CA LEU A 85 -7.59 -9.33 -3.88
C LEU A 85 -7.39 -8.87 -2.45
N ALA A 86 -6.74 -7.72 -2.23
CA ALA A 86 -6.53 -7.16 -0.90
C ALA A 86 -7.83 -6.75 -0.22
N ARG A 87 -8.79 -6.18 -0.95
CA ARG A 87 -10.14 -5.90 -0.42
C ARG A 87 -10.85 -7.18 -0.01
N ARG A 88 -10.83 -8.20 -0.87
CA ARG A 88 -11.46 -9.50 -0.57
C ARG A 88 -10.80 -10.18 0.63
N MET A 89 -9.48 -10.07 0.77
CA MET A 89 -8.75 -10.53 1.95
C MET A 89 -9.28 -9.86 3.23
N LEU A 90 -9.41 -8.52 3.25
CA LEU A 90 -9.92 -7.80 4.42
C LEU A 90 -11.36 -8.17 4.77
N LEU A 91 -12.24 -8.28 3.76
CA LEU A 91 -13.63 -8.68 3.98
C LEU A 91 -13.76 -10.10 4.54
N ALA A 92 -12.83 -10.99 4.21
CA ALA A 92 -12.83 -12.37 4.68
C ALA A 92 -12.19 -12.55 6.07
N LEU A 93 -11.44 -11.58 6.58
CA LEU A 93 -10.54 -11.73 7.73
C LEU A 93 -11.23 -12.34 8.96
N ASP A 94 -12.43 -11.86 9.30
CA ASP A 94 -13.17 -12.28 10.50
C ASP A 94 -14.33 -13.24 10.20
N ILE A 95 -14.54 -13.61 8.93
CA ILE A 95 -15.73 -14.33 8.46
C ILE A 95 -15.38 -15.68 7.84
N ASP A 96 -14.33 -15.73 7.02
CA ASP A 96 -13.94 -16.92 6.28
C ASP A 96 -12.42 -17.04 6.24
N THR A 97 -11.86 -17.74 7.22
CA THR A 97 -10.42 -17.98 7.34
C THR A 97 -9.84 -18.70 6.12
N LYS A 98 -10.63 -19.55 5.44
CA LYS A 98 -10.16 -20.28 4.26
C LYS A 98 -10.03 -19.32 3.08
N MET A 99 -11.01 -18.43 2.88
CA MET A 99 -10.94 -17.38 1.86
C MET A 99 -9.83 -16.36 2.17
N TYR A 100 -9.68 -15.95 3.43
CA TYR A 100 -8.58 -15.08 3.87
C TYR A 100 -7.22 -15.68 3.47
N ASN A 101 -6.97 -16.94 3.83
CA ASN A 101 -5.71 -17.62 3.52
C ASN A 101 -5.48 -17.79 2.01
N ARG A 102 -6.54 -18.06 1.23
CA ARG A 102 -6.45 -18.11 -0.24
C ARG A 102 -6.07 -16.75 -0.83
N CYS A 103 -6.71 -15.67 -0.37
CA CYS A 103 -6.40 -14.33 -0.84
C CYS A 103 -4.98 -13.92 -0.44
N ARG A 104 -4.56 -14.24 0.79
CA ARG A 104 -3.19 -14.03 1.28
C ARG A 104 -2.15 -14.75 0.42
N GLN A 105 -2.39 -16.01 0.06
CA GLN A 105 -1.50 -16.77 -0.84
C GLN A 105 -1.49 -16.17 -2.25
N ALA A 106 -2.65 -15.78 -2.80
CA ALA A 106 -2.71 -15.14 -4.10
C ALA A 106 -1.96 -13.81 -4.13
N LEU A 107 -2.08 -12.99 -3.09
CA LEU A 107 -1.34 -11.72 -2.96
C LEU A 107 0.17 -11.95 -2.89
N ARG A 108 0.62 -13.03 -2.25
CA ARG A 108 2.03 -13.42 -2.23
C ARG A 108 2.53 -13.71 -3.65
N LEU A 109 1.83 -14.56 -4.39
CA LEU A 109 2.19 -14.89 -5.78
C LEU A 109 2.17 -13.65 -6.68
N GLN A 110 1.20 -12.75 -6.50
CA GLN A 110 1.14 -11.50 -7.25
C GLN A 110 2.33 -10.57 -6.94
N LEU A 111 2.78 -10.50 -5.69
CA LEU A 111 4.00 -9.75 -5.36
C LEU A 111 5.24 -10.33 -6.02
N GLU A 112 5.32 -11.67 -6.11
CA GLU A 112 6.42 -12.37 -6.79
C GLU A 112 6.38 -12.05 -8.29
N LEU A 113 5.23 -12.20 -8.96
CA LEU A 113 5.04 -11.88 -10.38
C LEU A 113 5.30 -10.41 -10.73
N ILE A 114 4.94 -9.46 -9.86
CA ILE A 114 5.20 -8.02 -10.08
C ILE A 114 6.70 -7.70 -9.91
N ALA A 115 7.42 -8.49 -9.11
CA ALA A 115 8.84 -8.29 -8.87
C ALA A 115 9.73 -8.97 -9.93
N GLU A 116 9.18 -9.80 -10.81
CA GLU A 116 9.91 -10.40 -11.94
C GLU A 116 10.39 -9.32 -12.92
N GLU A 117 11.60 -9.50 -13.46
CA GLU A 117 12.27 -8.51 -14.32
C GLU A 117 11.51 -8.23 -15.62
N ASP A 118 10.87 -9.26 -16.18
CA ASP A 118 10.05 -9.19 -17.39
C ASP A 118 8.55 -8.94 -17.10
N SER A 119 8.22 -8.51 -15.88
CA SER A 119 6.83 -8.29 -15.50
C SER A 119 6.22 -7.14 -16.29
N VAL A 120 5.10 -7.42 -16.96
CA VAL A 120 4.25 -6.39 -17.60
C VAL A 120 3.67 -5.39 -16.57
N TYR A 121 3.79 -5.71 -15.28
CA TYR A 121 3.36 -4.87 -14.16
C TYR A 121 4.53 -4.21 -13.41
N ALA A 122 5.77 -4.41 -13.86
CA ALA A 122 6.87 -3.59 -13.37
C ALA A 122 6.52 -2.13 -13.68
N PRO A 123 6.72 -1.18 -12.75
CA PRO A 123 6.70 0.22 -13.14
C PRO A 123 7.75 0.33 -14.23
N GLU A 124 7.32 0.59 -15.47
CA GLU A 124 8.22 0.94 -16.54
C GLU A 124 9.16 1.97 -15.92
N ASN A 125 10.45 1.68 -15.90
CA ASN A 125 11.43 2.73 -15.82
C ASN A 125 11.05 3.63 -16.98
N VAL A 126 10.26 4.67 -16.70
CA VAL A 126 10.23 5.88 -17.49
C VAL A 126 11.67 6.33 -17.38
N CYS A 127 12.49 5.81 -18.31
CA CYS A 127 13.84 6.27 -18.54
C CYS A 127 13.70 7.78 -18.55
N GLU A 128 14.26 8.39 -17.52
CA GLU A 128 14.68 9.77 -17.56
C GLU A 128 15.19 10.06 -18.97
N GLU A 129 14.72 11.17 -19.54
CA GLU A 129 15.27 11.78 -20.73
C GLU A 129 16.81 11.71 -20.69
N SER A 130 17.37 10.70 -21.34
CA SER A 130 18.80 10.56 -21.51
C SER A 130 19.06 10.34 -22.99
N SER A 131 19.06 11.46 -23.72
CA SER A 131 19.78 11.68 -24.98
C SER A 131 19.55 10.72 -26.17
N ALA A 132 18.50 9.90 -26.17
CA ALA A 132 18.24 8.92 -27.24
C ALA A 132 17.73 9.53 -28.57
N GLY A 133 17.49 10.85 -28.64
CA GLY A 133 16.99 11.51 -29.86
C GLY A 133 17.96 11.47 -31.04
N ALA A 134 19.28 11.38 -30.81
CA ALA A 134 20.24 11.36 -31.91
C ALA A 134 20.49 9.96 -32.50
N ALA A 135 20.20 8.90 -31.75
CA ALA A 135 20.46 7.52 -32.19
C ALA A 135 19.31 6.95 -33.05
N THR A 136 18.07 7.34 -32.77
CA THR A 136 16.89 6.89 -33.51
C THR A 136 16.83 7.47 -34.92
N ASP A 137 17.26 8.73 -35.11
CA ASP A 137 17.28 9.36 -36.43
C ASP A 137 18.36 8.78 -37.34
N ARG A 138 19.53 8.42 -36.79
CA ARG A 138 20.61 7.79 -37.54
C ARG A 138 20.24 6.36 -37.96
N ALA A 139 19.61 5.60 -37.06
CA ALA A 139 19.12 4.26 -37.36
C ALA A 139 17.94 4.26 -38.35
N ALA A 140 17.08 5.29 -38.33
CA ALA A 140 16.01 5.47 -39.30
C ALA A 140 16.55 5.89 -40.69
N ALA A 141 17.57 6.74 -40.73
CA ALA A 141 18.26 7.12 -41.97
C ALA A 141 18.97 5.93 -42.62
N GLU A 142 19.74 5.14 -41.85
CA GLU A 142 20.41 3.94 -42.36
C GLU A 142 19.42 2.88 -42.87
N LYS A 143 18.26 2.73 -42.23
CA LYS A 143 17.20 1.83 -42.71
C LYS A 143 16.59 2.32 -44.03
N LYS A 144 16.39 3.62 -44.19
CA LYS A 144 15.89 4.21 -45.44
C LYS A 144 16.90 4.04 -46.58
N ASP A 145 18.18 4.24 -46.33
CA ASP A 145 19.24 4.04 -47.33
C ASP A 145 19.36 2.57 -47.76
N LYS A 146 19.25 1.64 -46.81
CA LYS A 146 19.23 0.19 -47.11
C LYS A 146 18.02 -0.20 -47.95
N VAL A 147 16.84 0.33 -47.64
CA VAL A 147 15.61 0.07 -48.42
C VAL A 147 15.72 0.67 -49.82
N ALA A 148 16.24 1.88 -49.97
CA ALA A 148 16.48 2.50 -51.28
C ALA A 148 17.45 1.68 -52.13
N ALA A 149 18.56 1.22 -51.55
CA ALA A 149 19.54 0.39 -52.25
C ALA A 149 18.97 -0.98 -52.70
N ILE A 150 18.07 -1.57 -51.89
CA ILE A 150 17.37 -2.81 -52.27
C ILE A 150 16.40 -2.54 -53.42
N MET A 151 15.66 -1.44 -53.39
CA MET A 151 14.72 -1.07 -54.46
C MET A 151 15.43 -0.81 -55.79
N THR A 152 16.56 -0.11 -55.79
CA THR A 152 17.36 0.10 -57.00
C THR A 152 17.90 -1.23 -57.56
N ARG A 153 18.36 -2.13 -56.70
CA ARG A 153 18.77 -3.48 -57.13
C ARG A 153 17.64 -4.28 -57.73
N LEU A 154 16.42 -4.15 -57.21
CA LEU A 154 15.24 -4.80 -57.75
C LEU A 154 14.86 -4.22 -59.12
N GLU A 155 14.95 -2.90 -59.30
CA GLU A 155 14.73 -2.24 -60.60
C GLU A 155 15.74 -2.70 -61.65
N ASP A 156 17.02 -2.85 -61.30
CA ASP A 156 18.05 -3.35 -62.22
C ASP A 156 17.82 -4.81 -62.60
N VAL A 157 17.41 -5.67 -61.66
CA VAL A 157 17.07 -7.07 -61.94
C VAL A 157 15.87 -7.17 -62.88
N VAL A 158 14.82 -6.38 -62.63
CA VAL A 158 13.63 -6.33 -63.49
C VAL A 158 14.01 -5.85 -64.90
N ARG A 159 14.93 -4.90 -65.03
CA ARG A 159 15.39 -4.37 -66.31
C ARG A 159 16.27 -5.34 -67.11
N LEU A 160 16.97 -6.25 -66.42
CA LEU A 160 17.76 -7.33 -67.04
C LEU A 160 16.91 -8.54 -67.47
N MET A 161 15.64 -8.59 -67.04
CA MET A 161 14.70 -9.67 -67.35
C MET A 161 13.69 -9.32 -68.46
N VAL A 162 13.81 -8.14 -69.08
CA VAL A 162 13.05 -7.68 -70.27
C VAL A 162 14.01 -7.56 -71.45
#